data_AF-A0A1L7VZZ4-F1
#
_entry.id   AF-A0A1L7VZZ4-F1
#
_cell.length_a   1.000
_cell.length_b   1.000
_cell.length_c   1.000
_cell.angle_alpha   90.00
_cell.angle_beta   90.00
_cell.angle_gamma   90.00
#
_symmetry.space_group_name_H-M   'P 1'
#
loop_
_entity.id
_entity.type
_entity.pdbx_description
1 polymer ?
#
loop_
_entity_poly.entity_id
_entity_poly.type
_entity_poly.pdbx_seq_one_letter_code
_entity_poly.pdbx_strand_id
1 'polypeptide(L)'
;MVCADQYVLCNPSIASCTSASGILSLVNSLRSPALNFSTAQVSTADRILYALAQSNTYTTVANLGTAALWANNMVTGHVSVGLPDDQWKTEVIGWFQTNLAMLQAYVIDFASNTADLGAYGYVEPPRSRHQRDQCTNQLVQAVGEVQNFSVCGVLIIICVSAVLILLDCSLERIADFIDDFCKRDAIAKRARQGDNKLHLLRMALGGNDWVLGRWDIPVRDGAEKYNRPCGSKKLVSYGGSNTGLTREDTEFVQVDK
;
A
#
# COMPACT_ATOMS: atom_id res chain seq x y z
N MET A 1 46.23 16.78 2.45
CA MET A 1 45.57 16.73 3.78
C MET A 1 45.17 15.29 4.02
N VAL A 2 45.58 14.68 5.14
CA VAL A 2 45.29 13.27 5.44
C VAL A 2 44.23 13.27 6.54
N CYS A 3 42.95 13.15 6.16
CA CYS A 3 41.89 12.87 7.12
C CYS A 3 41.96 11.39 7.50
N ALA A 4 41.83 11.08 8.79
CA ALA A 4 41.83 9.72 9.28
C ALA A 4 40.51 9.44 10.00
N ASP A 5 39.73 8.50 9.47
CA ASP A 5 38.51 8.06 10.12
C ASP A 5 38.84 7.11 11.27
N GLN A 6 38.25 7.38 12.44
CA GLN A 6 38.41 6.57 13.63
C GLN A 6 37.05 6.16 14.18
N TYR A 7 36.97 4.92 14.64
CA TYR A 7 35.73 4.31 15.09
C TYR A 7 35.91 3.73 16.49
N VAL A 8 34.80 3.68 17.24
CA VAL A 8 34.71 3.11 18.57
C VAL A 8 33.51 2.18 18.62
N LEU A 9 33.71 0.95 19.08
CA LEU A 9 32.63 0.02 19.36
C LEU A 9 32.40 -0.04 20.86
N CYS A 10 31.13 0.00 21.26
CA CYS A 10 30.72 -0.01 22.66
C CYS A 10 29.71 -1.11 22.93
N ASN A 11 29.87 -1.80 24.06
CA ASN A 11 28.85 -2.65 24.64
C ASN A 11 28.19 -1.92 25.83
N PRO A 12 26.94 -1.44 25.68
CA PRO A 12 26.26 -0.69 26.74
C PRO A 12 25.97 -1.55 27.97
N SER A 13 25.83 -2.87 27.83
CA SER A 13 25.51 -3.77 28.95
C SER A 13 26.63 -3.86 29.99
N ILE A 14 27.87 -3.60 29.59
CA ILE A 14 29.07 -3.65 30.46
C ILE A 14 29.81 -2.30 30.50
N ALA A 15 29.25 -1.25 29.91
CA ALA A 15 29.84 0.08 29.78
C ALA A 15 31.30 0.07 29.26
N SER A 16 31.64 -0.88 28.37
CA SER A 16 32.98 -1.06 27.83
C SER A 16 33.01 -0.65 26.37
N CYS A 17 34.07 0.06 25.96
CA CYS A 17 34.29 0.49 24.59
C CYS A 17 35.73 0.22 24.16
N THR A 18 35.94 0.07 22.85
CA THR A 18 37.29 0.01 22.27
C THR A 18 37.94 1.40 22.28
N SER A 19 39.26 1.45 22.20
CA SER A 19 39.95 2.70 21.84
C SER A 19 39.58 3.12 20.43
N ALA A 20 39.58 4.43 20.17
CA ALA A 20 39.42 4.98 18.83
C ALA A 20 40.49 4.41 17.90
N SER A 21 40.08 3.72 16.83
CA SER A 21 41.00 3.07 15.92
C SER A 21 40.42 2.95 14.51
N GLY A 22 41.28 2.68 13.53
CA GLY A 22 40.85 2.46 12.15
C GLY A 22 40.11 1.13 11.98
N ILE A 23 39.41 0.99 10.86
CA ILE A 23 38.52 -0.14 10.58
C ILE A 23 39.18 -1.52 10.74
N LEU A 24 40.42 -1.68 10.27
CA LEU A 24 41.21 -2.92 10.37
C LEU A 24 41.47 -3.35 11.83
N SER A 25 41.73 -2.39 12.72
CA SER A 25 41.93 -2.67 14.14
C SER A 25 40.62 -3.02 14.84
N LEU A 26 39.51 -2.42 14.39
CA LEU A 26 38.17 -2.69 14.89
C LEU A 26 37.72 -4.13 14.60
N VAL A 27 38.03 -4.66 13.40
CA VAL A 27 37.75 -6.06 13.03
C VAL A 27 38.40 -7.03 14.01
N ASN A 28 39.65 -6.79 14.39
CA ASN A 28 40.34 -7.61 15.39
C ASN A 28 39.71 -7.45 16.79
N SER A 29 39.24 -6.25 17.11
CA SER A 29 38.62 -5.94 18.40
C SER A 29 37.21 -6.53 18.57
N LEU A 30 36.50 -6.86 17.49
CA LEU A 30 35.17 -7.50 17.55
C LEU A 30 35.16 -8.81 18.33
N ARG A 31 36.25 -9.59 18.23
CA ARG A 31 36.40 -10.88 18.91
C ARG A 31 37.13 -10.76 20.24
N SER A 32 37.47 -9.53 20.65
CA SER A 32 38.14 -9.29 21.92
C SER A 32 37.21 -9.67 23.07
N PRO A 33 37.71 -10.40 24.09
CA PRO A 33 36.92 -10.68 25.30
C PRO A 33 36.54 -9.39 26.05
N ALA A 34 37.20 -8.26 25.78
CA ALA A 34 36.93 -6.98 26.45
C ALA A 34 35.54 -6.39 26.18
N LEU A 35 34.92 -6.71 25.04
CA LEU A 35 33.57 -6.24 24.70
C LEU A 35 32.48 -7.25 25.07
N ASN A 36 32.83 -8.52 25.24
CA ASN A 36 31.92 -9.62 25.58
C ASN A 36 30.59 -9.59 24.79
N PHE A 37 30.68 -9.42 23.47
CA PHE A 37 29.51 -9.41 22.60
C PHE A 37 28.91 -10.82 22.45
N SER A 38 27.58 -10.91 22.42
CA SER A 38 26.88 -12.13 22.03
C SER A 38 27.12 -12.45 20.55
N THR A 39 26.88 -13.69 20.13
CA THR A 39 27.06 -14.08 18.72
C THR A 39 26.19 -13.26 17.76
N ALA A 40 24.99 -12.86 18.19
CA ALA A 40 24.12 -11.97 17.44
C ALA A 40 24.71 -10.55 17.34
N GLN A 41 25.24 -10.01 18.45
CA GLN A 41 25.89 -8.69 18.47
C GLN A 41 27.14 -8.67 17.59
N VAL A 42 27.96 -9.72 17.62
CA VAL A 42 29.12 -9.86 16.72
C VAL A 42 28.68 -9.86 15.26
N SER A 43 27.61 -10.60 14.91
CA SER A 43 27.05 -10.61 13.55
C SER A 43 26.56 -9.23 13.10
N THR A 44 25.88 -8.49 14.00
CA THR A 44 25.44 -7.12 13.71
C THR A 44 26.62 -6.18 13.52
N ALA A 45 27.62 -6.27 14.40
CA ALA A 45 28.78 -5.40 14.36
C ALA A 45 29.66 -5.67 13.13
N ASP A 46 29.85 -6.93 12.76
CA ASP A 46 30.54 -7.35 11.52
C ASP A 46 29.89 -6.71 10.28
N ARG A 47 28.55 -6.74 10.19
CA ARG A 47 27.80 -6.06 9.13
C ARG A 47 28.04 -4.55 9.10
N ILE A 48 28.01 -3.90 10.27
CA ILE A 48 28.27 -2.46 10.37
C ILE A 48 29.71 -2.16 9.94
N LEU A 49 30.69 -2.99 10.31
CA LEU A 49 32.07 -2.80 9.87
C LEU A 49 32.23 -2.93 8.37
N TYR A 50 31.54 -3.89 7.74
CA TYR A 50 31.52 -4.01 6.29
C TYR A 50 31.00 -2.74 5.63
N ALA A 51 29.89 -2.19 6.13
CA ALA A 51 29.35 -0.92 5.64
C ALA A 51 30.31 0.26 5.87
N LEU A 52 30.97 0.35 7.04
CA LEU A 52 31.97 1.38 7.35
C LEU A 52 33.20 1.31 6.44
N ALA A 53 33.63 0.11 6.05
CA ALA A 53 34.72 -0.06 5.09
C ALA A 53 34.41 0.54 3.71
N GLN A 54 33.12 0.66 3.36
CA GLN A 54 32.65 1.26 2.11
C GLN A 54 32.17 2.71 2.25
N SER A 55 32.01 3.22 3.48
CA SER A 55 31.46 4.54 3.79
C SER A 55 32.42 5.39 4.62
N ASN A 56 33.65 5.52 4.13
CA ASN A 56 34.69 6.33 4.75
C ASN A 56 35.05 7.56 3.89
N THR A 57 35.77 8.50 4.49
CA THR A 57 36.10 9.78 3.86
C THR A 57 36.92 9.58 2.60
N TYR A 58 37.82 8.58 2.60
CA TYR A 58 38.58 8.22 1.41
C TYR A 58 37.67 7.74 0.26
N THR A 59 36.74 6.81 0.53
CA THR A 59 35.82 6.29 -0.49
C THR A 59 34.93 7.38 -1.07
N THR A 60 34.43 8.31 -0.25
CA THR A 60 33.58 9.41 -0.73
C THR A 60 34.36 10.33 -1.67
N VAL A 61 35.57 10.74 -1.28
CA VAL A 61 36.40 11.63 -2.13
C VAL A 61 36.89 10.90 -3.38
N ALA A 62 37.30 9.64 -3.27
CA ALA A 62 37.79 8.85 -4.40
C ALA A 62 36.69 8.58 -5.44
N ASN A 63 35.46 8.28 -4.99
CA ASN A 63 34.35 7.94 -5.89
C ASN A 63 33.70 9.17 -6.53
N LEU A 64 33.56 10.28 -5.78
CA LEU A 64 32.93 11.52 -6.29
C LEU A 64 33.94 12.44 -6.99
N GLY A 65 35.24 12.29 -6.72
CA GLY A 65 36.30 13.12 -7.30
C GLY A 65 36.06 14.60 -7.02
N THR A 66 36.02 15.42 -8.07
CA THR A 66 35.77 16.87 -7.95
C THR A 66 34.37 17.19 -7.44
N ALA A 67 33.39 16.31 -7.66
CA ALA A 67 32.03 16.49 -7.15
C ALA A 67 31.93 16.29 -5.63
N ALA A 68 32.98 15.75 -4.98
CA ALA A 68 33.06 15.71 -3.52
C ALA A 68 33.22 17.11 -2.91
N LEU A 69 33.67 18.09 -3.70
CA LEU A 69 33.97 19.44 -3.22
C LEU A 69 32.77 20.36 -3.44
N TRP A 70 32.26 20.96 -2.38
CA TRP A 70 31.29 22.06 -2.41
C TRP A 70 31.83 23.26 -3.19
N ALA A 71 33.14 23.50 -3.16
CA ALA A 71 33.79 24.50 -3.98
C ALA A 71 33.50 24.31 -5.49
N ASN A 72 33.26 23.08 -5.95
CA ASN A 72 32.90 22.81 -7.34
C ASN A 72 31.55 23.43 -7.72
N ASN A 73 30.61 23.53 -6.77
CA ASN A 73 29.31 24.17 -6.99
C ASN A 73 29.42 25.70 -7.20
N MET A 74 30.54 26.31 -6.82
CA MET A 74 30.79 27.74 -6.99
C MET A 74 31.49 28.07 -8.32
N VAL A 75 31.86 27.05 -9.11
CA VAL A 75 32.49 27.24 -10.42
C VAL A 75 31.40 27.48 -11.47
N THR A 76 31.50 28.58 -12.19
CA THR A 76 30.64 28.87 -13.35
C THR A 76 31.50 28.96 -14.60
N GLY A 77 31.34 28.02 -15.54
CA GLY A 77 32.22 27.89 -16.70
C GLY A 77 33.65 27.54 -16.28
N HIS A 78 34.59 28.46 -16.53
CA HIS A 78 36.00 28.32 -16.14
C HIS A 78 36.43 29.30 -15.03
N VAL A 79 35.47 29.97 -14.38
CA VAL A 79 35.73 30.97 -13.35
C VAL A 79 35.21 30.48 -12.01
N SER A 80 36.00 30.71 -10.95
CA SER A 80 35.63 30.44 -9.57
C SER A 80 35.79 31.71 -8.76
N VAL A 81 34.87 31.95 -7.83
CA VAL A 81 35.01 33.02 -6.82
C VAL A 81 36.04 32.62 -5.77
N GLY A 82 36.63 33.60 -5.09
CA GLY A 82 37.53 33.32 -3.97
C GLY A 82 36.83 32.49 -2.89
N LEU A 83 37.48 31.44 -2.42
CA LEU A 83 36.96 30.57 -1.36
C LEU A 83 37.25 31.19 0.02
N PRO A 84 36.32 31.05 0.99
CA PRO A 84 36.60 31.39 2.38
C PRO A 84 37.77 30.58 2.96
N ASP A 85 38.49 31.16 3.93
CA ASP A 85 39.63 30.51 4.62
C ASP A 85 39.24 29.22 5.34
N ASP A 86 37.97 29.07 5.73
CA ASP A 86 37.41 27.92 6.43
C ASP A 86 36.67 26.94 5.51
N GLN A 87 36.73 27.11 4.19
CA GLN A 87 36.08 26.24 3.22
C GLN A 87 36.40 24.76 3.46
N TRP A 88 37.66 24.44 3.77
CA TRP A 88 38.09 23.07 4.04
C TRP A 88 37.31 22.39 5.19
N LYS A 89 36.81 23.16 6.18
CA LYS A 89 36.00 22.61 7.27
C LYS A 89 34.62 22.20 6.76
N THR A 90 34.01 23.07 5.95
CA THR A 90 32.73 22.80 5.30
C THR A 90 32.80 21.56 4.42
N GLU A 91 33.89 21.41 3.66
CA GLU A 91 34.13 20.22 2.84
C GLU A 91 34.19 18.94 3.69
N VAL A 92 35.01 18.94 4.75
CA VAL A 92 35.17 17.77 5.62
C VAL A 92 33.86 17.40 6.32
N ILE A 93 33.07 18.40 6.75
CA ILE A 93 31.73 18.16 7.33
C ILE A 93 30.80 17.54 6.29
N GLY A 94 30.82 18.03 5.04
CA GLY A 94 30.04 17.46 3.94
C GLY A 94 30.42 16.01 3.63
N TRP A 95 31.72 15.70 3.60
CA TRP A 95 32.20 14.32 3.43
C TRP A 95 31.71 13.42 4.57
N PHE A 96 31.80 13.89 5.82
CA PHE A 96 31.32 13.13 6.98
C PHE A 96 29.80 12.88 6.92
N GLN A 97 29.00 13.88 6.54
CA GLN A 97 27.56 13.72 6.35
C GLN A 97 27.23 12.70 5.24
N THR A 98 28.00 12.74 4.15
CA THR A 98 27.86 11.79 3.04
C THR A 98 28.20 10.37 3.49
N ASN A 99 29.28 10.20 4.25
CA ASN A 99 29.66 8.91 4.85
C ASN A 99 28.54 8.34 5.74
N LEU A 100 27.92 9.18 6.58
CA LEU A 100 26.80 8.76 7.43
C LEU A 100 25.57 8.35 6.61
N ALA A 101 25.26 9.08 5.53
CA ALA A 101 24.16 8.71 4.64
C ALA A 101 24.44 7.39 3.92
N MET A 102 25.66 7.18 3.43
CA MET A 102 26.08 5.90 2.82
C MET A 102 26.01 4.75 3.83
N LEU A 103 26.45 4.96 5.07
CA LEU A 103 26.34 3.95 6.13
C LEU A 103 24.89 3.57 6.39
N GLN A 104 23.98 4.54 6.44
CA GLN A 104 22.54 4.29 6.61
C GLN A 104 21.98 3.48 5.42
N ALA A 105 22.35 3.82 4.19
CA ALA A 105 21.94 3.09 2.99
C ALA A 105 22.43 1.64 3.02
N TYR A 106 23.72 1.41 3.27
CA TYR A 106 24.29 0.06 3.28
C TYR A 106 23.74 -0.85 4.38
N VAL A 107 23.35 -0.30 5.53
CA VAL A 107 22.70 -1.07 6.60
C VAL A 107 21.30 -1.52 6.20
N ILE A 108 20.61 -0.75 5.36
CA ILE A 108 19.28 -1.08 4.82
C ILE A 108 19.40 -2.08 3.66
N ASP A 109 20.35 -1.86 2.75
CA ASP A 109 20.61 -2.73 1.58
C ASP A 109 20.88 -4.19 1.94
N PHE A 110 21.34 -4.47 3.16
CA PHE A 110 21.48 -5.85 3.64
C PHE A 110 20.14 -6.61 3.69
N ALA A 111 19.05 -5.91 4.04
CA ALA A 111 17.72 -6.51 4.20
C ALA A 111 16.80 -6.23 3.00
N SER A 112 17.06 -5.17 2.22
CA SER A 112 16.34 -4.87 0.99
C SER A 112 17.21 -5.12 -0.24
N ASN A 113 16.70 -5.85 -1.23
CA ASN A 113 17.31 -5.88 -2.56
C ASN A 113 16.94 -4.60 -3.32
N THR A 114 17.49 -3.47 -2.88
CA THR A 114 17.18 -2.11 -3.36
C THR A 114 17.95 -1.70 -4.61
N ALA A 115 19.05 -2.39 -4.91
CA ALA A 115 19.91 -2.06 -6.05
C ALA A 115 19.52 -2.85 -7.30
N ASP A 116 19.43 -2.16 -8.44
CA ASP A 116 19.49 -2.83 -9.74
C ASP A 116 20.90 -3.39 -9.93
N LEU A 117 21.02 -4.70 -9.76
CA LEU A 117 22.29 -5.43 -9.84
C LEU A 117 22.82 -5.50 -11.28
N GLY A 118 22.01 -5.14 -12.28
CA GLY A 118 22.35 -5.28 -13.69
C GLY A 118 22.58 -6.73 -14.12
N ALA A 119 23.11 -6.93 -15.32
CA ALA A 119 23.26 -8.27 -15.90
C ALA A 119 24.30 -9.17 -15.22
N TYR A 120 25.22 -8.60 -14.44
CA TYR A 120 26.35 -9.32 -13.84
C TYR A 120 26.40 -9.24 -12.30
N GLY A 121 25.48 -8.50 -11.68
CA GLY A 121 25.42 -8.44 -10.23
C GLY A 121 24.77 -9.69 -9.64
N TYR A 122 25.23 -10.07 -8.46
CA TYR A 122 24.68 -11.18 -7.70
C TYR A 122 24.48 -10.75 -6.25
N VAL A 123 23.47 -11.32 -5.61
CA VAL A 123 23.23 -11.14 -4.17
C VAL A 123 24.11 -12.13 -3.42
N GLU A 124 24.90 -11.64 -2.47
CA GLU A 124 25.63 -12.53 -1.57
C GLU A 124 24.68 -13.04 -0.47
N PRO A 125 24.48 -14.36 -0.32
CA PRO A 125 23.59 -14.89 0.70
C PRO A 125 24.21 -14.79 2.11
N PRO A 126 23.38 -14.75 3.18
CA PRO A 126 23.87 -14.78 4.55
C PRO A 126 24.77 -15.98 4.84
N ARG A 127 25.97 -15.75 5.40
CA ARG A 127 26.98 -16.79 5.69
C ARG A 127 26.72 -17.54 6.99
N SER A 128 25.93 -16.98 7.91
CA SER A 128 25.62 -17.58 9.22
C SER A 128 24.12 -17.59 9.53
N ARG A 129 23.72 -18.48 10.45
CA ARG A 129 22.33 -18.51 10.96
C ARG A 129 21.90 -17.16 11.52
N HIS A 130 22.80 -16.48 12.25
CA HIS A 130 22.51 -15.20 12.89
C HIS A 130 22.32 -14.08 11.88
N GLN A 131 23.09 -14.08 10.78
CA GLN A 131 22.86 -13.14 9.67
C GLN A 131 21.53 -13.40 8.98
N ARG A 132 21.15 -14.68 8.80
CA ARG A 132 19.85 -15.04 8.22
C ARG A 132 18.70 -14.59 9.12
N ASP A 133 18.78 -14.85 10.41
CA ASP A 133 17.79 -14.41 11.40
C ASP A 133 17.68 -12.89 11.42
N GLN A 134 18.81 -12.17 11.31
CA GLN A 134 18.83 -10.72 11.25
C GLN A 134 18.15 -10.19 9.98
N CYS A 135 18.39 -10.82 8.84
CA CYS A 135 17.74 -10.46 7.58
C CYS A 135 16.22 -10.64 7.66
N THR A 136 15.74 -11.78 8.18
CA THR A 136 14.30 -12.06 8.29
C THR A 136 13.57 -11.19 9.30
N ASN A 137 14.27 -10.67 10.31
CA ASN A 137 13.68 -9.83 11.36
C ASN A 137 13.82 -8.32 11.08
N GLN A 138 14.58 -7.91 10.07
CA GLN A 138 14.73 -6.51 9.72
C GLN A 138 13.60 -6.07 8.79
N LEU A 139 12.69 -5.26 9.33
CA LEU A 139 11.63 -4.65 8.54
C LEU A 139 12.18 -3.40 7.86
N VAL A 140 12.19 -3.44 6.53
CA VAL A 140 12.54 -2.30 5.67
C VAL A 140 11.30 -1.85 4.92
N GLN A 141 11.15 -0.54 4.75
CA GLN A 141 10.08 -0.02 3.93
C GLN A 141 10.37 -0.39 2.47
N ALA A 142 9.57 -1.28 1.89
CA ALA A 142 9.69 -1.64 0.48
C ALA A 142 9.27 -0.43 -0.37
N VAL A 143 10.23 0.37 -0.80
CA VAL A 143 10.02 1.46 -1.75
C VAL A 143 10.23 0.89 -3.16
N GLY A 144 9.29 0.09 -3.65
CA GLY A 144 9.38 -0.48 -4.99
C GLY A 144 8.38 -1.60 -5.29
N GLU A 145 7.75 -1.51 -6.45
CA GLU A 145 6.85 -2.47 -7.14
C GLU A 145 5.41 -2.68 -6.67
N VAL A 146 5.04 -2.42 -5.43
CA VAL A 146 3.62 -2.35 -5.05
C VAL A 146 3.27 -0.93 -4.68
N GLN A 147 2.35 -0.33 -5.45
CA GLN A 147 1.86 1.01 -5.17
C GLN A 147 1.44 1.10 -3.71
N ASN A 148 2.05 2.06 -3.01
CA ASN A 148 1.74 2.39 -1.63
C ASN A 148 0.31 2.98 -1.62
N PHE A 149 -0.70 2.12 -1.73
CA PHE A 149 -2.07 2.53 -1.55
C PHE A 149 -2.17 3.02 -0.11
N SER A 150 -2.49 4.30 0.05
CA SER A 150 -2.81 4.85 1.36
C SER A 150 -4.00 4.07 1.91
N VAL A 151 -3.73 3.11 2.79
CA VAL A 151 -4.75 2.28 3.46
C VAL A 151 -5.77 3.20 4.15
N CYS A 152 -5.28 4.32 4.69
CA CYS A 152 -6.12 5.38 5.25
C CYS A 152 -7.07 5.97 4.19
N GLY A 153 -6.57 6.31 3.00
CA GLY A 153 -7.39 6.81 1.89
C GLY A 153 -8.45 5.81 1.44
N VAL A 154 -8.08 4.52 1.31
CA VAL A 154 -9.03 3.46 0.96
C VAL A 154 -10.11 3.29 2.04
N LEU A 155 -9.73 3.32 3.32
CA LEU A 155 -10.68 3.22 4.43
C LEU A 155 -11.66 4.40 4.46
N ILE A 156 -11.20 5.63 4.24
CA ILE A 156 -12.08 6.81 4.19
C ILE A 156 -13.12 6.65 3.07
N ILE A 157 -12.71 6.22 1.88
CA ILE A 157 -13.63 6.03 0.74
C ILE A 157 -14.68 4.96 1.09
N ILE A 158 -14.27 3.84 1.68
CA ILE A 158 -15.18 2.76 2.08
C ILE A 158 -16.17 3.24 3.14
N CYS A 159 -15.69 3.91 4.19
CA CYS A 159 -16.54 4.42 5.26
C CYS A 159 -17.54 5.47 4.76
N VAL A 160 -17.09 6.44 3.97
CA VAL A 160 -17.98 7.48 3.41
C VAL A 160 -19.01 6.86 2.47
N SER A 161 -18.61 5.94 1.61
CA SER A 161 -19.54 5.25 0.69
C SER A 161 -20.58 4.44 1.47
N ALA A 162 -20.16 3.71 2.52
CA ALA A 162 -21.08 2.96 3.37
C ALA A 162 -22.07 3.88 4.11
N VAL A 163 -21.61 5.02 4.62
CA VAL A 163 -22.49 6.02 5.27
C VAL A 163 -23.49 6.60 4.29
N LEU A 164 -23.09 6.93 3.06
CA LEU A 164 -24.00 7.42 2.03
C LEU A 164 -25.07 6.38 1.67
N ILE A 165 -24.69 5.12 1.51
CA ILE A 165 -25.64 4.02 1.23
C ILE A 165 -26.62 3.83 2.41
N LEU A 166 -26.12 3.85 3.65
CA LEU A 166 -26.97 3.73 4.83
C LEU A 166 -27.91 4.92 4.97
N LEU A 167 -27.45 6.12 4.64
CA LEU A 167 -28.27 7.34 4.67
C LEU A 167 -29.37 7.28 3.61
N ASP A 168 -29.05 6.83 2.38
CA ASP A 168 -30.04 6.62 1.32
C ASP A 168 -31.09 5.57 1.71
N CYS A 169 -30.66 4.43 2.26
CA CYS A 169 -31.56 3.37 2.73
C CYS A 169 -32.43 3.77 3.94
N SER A 170 -31.97 4.71 4.76
CA SER A 170 -32.69 5.14 5.96
C SER A 170 -33.50 6.42 5.75
N LEU A 171 -33.31 7.14 4.63
CA LEU A 171 -33.96 8.41 4.37
C LEU A 171 -35.48 8.28 4.35
N GLU A 172 -36.01 7.22 3.72
CA GLU A 172 -37.46 6.93 3.71
C GLU A 172 -37.99 6.68 5.12
N ARG A 173 -37.29 5.86 5.92
CA ARG A 173 -37.70 5.55 7.30
C ARG A 173 -37.61 6.77 8.22
N ILE A 174 -36.59 7.61 8.04
CA ILE A 174 -36.42 8.85 8.80
C ILE A 174 -37.50 9.85 8.41
N ALA A 175 -37.82 9.97 7.11
CA ALA A 175 -38.89 10.84 6.64
C ALA A 175 -40.26 10.39 7.19
N ASP A 176 -40.54 9.09 7.16
CA ASP A 176 -41.76 8.51 7.74
C ASP A 176 -41.83 8.74 9.26
N PHE A 177 -40.72 8.53 9.97
CA PHE A 177 -40.66 8.76 11.42
C PHE A 177 -40.85 10.24 11.78
N ILE A 178 -40.27 11.16 11.01
CA ILE A 178 -40.43 12.62 11.22
C ILE A 178 -41.86 13.04 10.89
N ASP A 179 -42.45 12.53 9.82
CA ASP A 179 -43.84 12.86 9.45
C ASP A 179 -44.82 12.35 10.54
N ASP A 180 -44.59 11.15 11.08
CA ASP A 180 -45.38 10.57 12.18
C ASP A 180 -45.17 11.33 13.51
N PHE A 181 -43.93 11.73 13.82
CA PHE A 181 -43.60 12.47 15.05
C PHE A 181 -44.12 13.91 15.03
N CYS A 182 -44.00 14.59 13.88
CA CYS A 182 -44.43 15.99 13.72
C CYS A 182 -45.90 16.15 13.28
N LYS A 183 -46.64 15.04 13.11
CA LYS A 183 -48.03 15.03 12.59
C LYS A 183 -48.18 15.89 11.32
N ARG A 184 -47.22 15.77 10.41
CA ARG A 184 -47.21 16.55 9.16
C ARG A 184 -48.36 16.11 8.23
N ASP A 185 -48.78 17.05 7.41
CA ASP A 185 -49.96 16.94 6.57
C ASP A 185 -49.89 15.73 5.60
N ALA A 186 -50.98 14.98 5.48
CA ALA A 186 -51.04 13.72 4.73
C ALA A 186 -50.77 13.89 3.22
N ILE A 187 -50.91 15.12 2.71
CA ILE A 187 -50.69 15.48 1.31
C ILE A 187 -49.21 15.38 0.94
N ALA A 188 -48.30 15.86 1.80
CA ALA A 188 -46.86 15.78 1.55
C ALA A 188 -46.35 14.34 1.57
N LYS A 189 -46.89 13.51 2.47
CA LYS A 189 -46.61 12.06 2.55
C LYS A 189 -47.07 11.33 1.30
N ARG A 190 -48.29 11.63 0.81
CA ARG A 190 -48.83 11.05 -0.45
C ARG A 190 -48.04 11.46 -1.69
N ALA A 191 -47.57 12.71 -1.76
CA ALA A 191 -46.73 13.16 -2.86
C ALA A 191 -45.39 12.41 -2.93
N ARG A 192 -44.71 12.24 -1.79
CA ARG A 192 -43.46 11.45 -1.71
C ARG A 192 -43.67 9.98 -2.10
N GLN A 193 -44.77 9.36 -1.65
CA GLN A 193 -45.11 8.00 -2.03
C GLN A 193 -45.47 7.89 -3.53
N GLY A 194 -46.05 8.95 -4.12
CA GLY A 194 -46.39 9.04 -5.54
C GLY A 194 -45.16 9.06 -6.46
N ASP A 195 -44.06 9.66 -6.02
CA ASP A 195 -42.80 9.74 -6.76
C ASP A 195 -41.95 8.46 -6.66
N ASN A 196 -42.35 7.48 -5.84
CA ASN A 196 -41.61 6.24 -5.71
C ASN A 196 -41.66 5.43 -7.02
N LYS A 197 -40.52 4.96 -7.51
CA LYS A 197 -40.38 4.28 -8.82
C LYS A 197 -41.32 3.07 -8.95
N LEU A 198 -41.50 2.32 -7.88
CA LEU A 198 -42.38 1.14 -7.86
C LEU A 198 -43.86 1.53 -7.85
N HIS A 199 -44.20 2.69 -7.28
CA HIS A 199 -45.54 3.26 -7.33
C HIS A 199 -45.89 3.77 -8.72
N LEU A 200 -44.95 4.44 -9.40
CA LEU A 200 -45.09 4.82 -10.81
C LEU A 200 -45.27 3.58 -11.71
N LEU A 201 -44.49 2.52 -11.47
CA LEU A 201 -44.64 1.25 -12.19
C LEU A 201 -46.03 0.63 -11.97
N ARG A 202 -46.55 0.65 -10.74
CA ARG A 202 -47.92 0.22 -10.44
C ARG A 202 -48.96 1.01 -11.25
N MET A 203 -48.82 2.33 -11.31
CA MET A 203 -49.74 3.18 -12.09
C MET A 203 -49.69 2.85 -13.58
N ALA A 204 -48.48 2.62 -14.13
CA ALA A 204 -48.29 2.22 -15.52
C ALA A 204 -48.88 0.83 -15.85
N LEU A 205 -48.91 -0.09 -14.89
CA LEU A 205 -49.42 -1.47 -15.05
C LEU A 205 -50.95 -1.60 -14.94
N GLY A 206 -51.68 -0.51 -14.72
CA GLY A 206 -53.15 -0.50 -14.60
C GLY A 206 -53.61 -0.56 -13.14
N GLY A 207 -53.49 0.56 -12.43
CA GLY A 207 -53.43 0.71 -10.97
C GLY A 207 -54.55 0.16 -10.08
N ASN A 208 -55.56 -0.50 -10.63
CA ASN A 208 -56.67 -1.10 -9.88
C ASN A 208 -56.41 -2.57 -9.53
N ASP A 209 -55.76 -3.33 -10.41
CA ASP A 209 -55.53 -4.77 -10.24
C ASP A 209 -54.20 -5.09 -9.55
N TRP A 210 -53.33 -4.09 -9.39
CA TRP A 210 -52.00 -4.21 -8.81
C TRP A 210 -51.96 -3.53 -7.44
N VAL A 211 -51.65 -4.31 -6.41
CA VAL A 211 -51.48 -3.86 -5.01
C VAL A 211 -50.00 -3.89 -4.63
N LEU A 212 -49.58 -3.01 -3.72
CA LEU A 212 -48.20 -3.02 -3.21
C LEU A 212 -48.03 -4.22 -2.27
N GLY A 213 -47.15 -5.14 -2.65
CA GLY A 213 -46.80 -6.32 -1.87
C GLY A 213 -45.66 -6.06 -0.90
N ARG A 214 -45.01 -7.13 -0.45
CA ARG A 214 -43.84 -7.04 0.43
C ARG A 214 -42.71 -6.26 -0.29
N TRP A 215 -42.09 -5.29 0.40
CA TRP A 215 -41.04 -4.40 -0.15
C TRP A 215 -41.51 -3.44 -1.25
N ASP A 216 -42.79 -3.07 -1.23
CA ASP A 216 -43.40 -2.12 -2.18
C ASP A 216 -43.37 -2.57 -3.65
N ILE A 217 -43.11 -3.86 -3.89
CA ILE A 217 -43.16 -4.44 -5.23
C ILE A 217 -44.63 -4.63 -5.62
N PRO A 218 -45.09 -4.11 -6.77
CA PRO A 218 -46.48 -4.29 -7.21
C PRO A 218 -46.75 -5.77 -7.53
N VAL A 219 -47.80 -6.32 -6.92
CA VAL A 219 -48.30 -7.68 -7.10
C VAL A 219 -49.75 -7.62 -7.53
N ARG A 220 -50.18 -8.49 -8.45
CA ARG A 220 -51.57 -8.54 -8.89
C ARG A 220 -52.45 -9.15 -7.79
N ASP A 221 -53.54 -8.49 -7.45
CA ASP A 221 -54.51 -8.97 -6.47
C ASP A 221 -55.20 -10.24 -7.01
N GLY A 222 -55.24 -11.30 -6.20
CA GLY A 222 -55.79 -12.60 -6.60
C GLY A 222 -54.93 -13.47 -7.54
N ALA A 223 -53.66 -13.14 -7.79
CA ALA A 223 -52.79 -13.99 -8.61
C ALA A 223 -52.44 -15.32 -7.89
N GLU A 224 -52.51 -16.44 -8.62
CA GLU A 224 -52.03 -17.74 -8.15
C GLU A 224 -50.55 -17.65 -7.74
N LYS A 225 -50.18 -18.32 -6.64
CA LYS A 225 -48.77 -18.40 -6.20
C LYS A 225 -47.96 -19.18 -7.23
N TYR A 226 -47.34 -18.48 -8.17
CA TYR A 226 -46.37 -19.08 -9.06
C TYR A 226 -45.10 -19.40 -8.28
N ASN A 227 -44.86 -20.68 -8.02
CA ASN A 227 -43.56 -21.15 -7.57
C ASN A 227 -42.55 -20.85 -8.68
N ARG A 228 -41.55 -20.00 -8.40
CA ARG A 228 -40.45 -19.80 -9.34
C ARG A 228 -39.84 -21.18 -9.62
N PRO A 229 -39.78 -21.65 -10.88
CA PRO A 229 -39.04 -22.84 -11.19
C PRO A 229 -37.59 -22.59 -10.79
N CYS A 230 -37.14 -23.30 -9.76
CA CYS A 230 -35.75 -23.25 -9.33
C CYS A 230 -34.89 -23.91 -10.41
N GLY A 231 -34.36 -23.08 -11.32
CA GLY A 231 -33.24 -23.38 -12.20
C GLY A 231 -33.45 -24.45 -13.26
N SER A 232 -33.69 -24.02 -14.50
CA SER A 232 -32.84 -24.51 -15.60
C SER A 232 -32.39 -23.31 -16.44
N LYS A 233 -31.10 -23.28 -16.79
CA LYS A 233 -30.42 -22.19 -17.50
C LYS A 233 -30.84 -22.09 -18.98
N LYS A 234 -32.13 -22.05 -19.28
CA LYS A 234 -32.61 -21.69 -20.61
C LYS A 234 -33.47 -20.45 -20.48
N LEU A 235 -33.03 -19.39 -21.16
CA LEU A 235 -33.76 -18.13 -21.29
C LEU A 235 -35.12 -18.46 -21.93
N VAL A 236 -36.21 -18.20 -21.20
CA VAL A 236 -37.56 -18.30 -21.74
C VAL A 236 -37.82 -17.03 -22.55
N SER A 237 -38.01 -17.20 -23.85
CA SER A 237 -38.47 -16.15 -24.75
C SER A 237 -39.98 -16.01 -24.61
N TYR A 238 -40.45 -14.83 -24.19
CA TYR A 238 -41.87 -14.50 -24.18
C TYR A 238 -42.28 -13.96 -25.56
N GLY A 239 -42.59 -14.89 -26.47
CA GLY A 239 -43.32 -14.61 -27.71
C GLY A 239 -44.83 -14.59 -27.44
N GLY A 240 -45.52 -13.56 -27.95
CA GLY A 240 -46.86 -13.15 -27.57
C GLY A 240 -47.97 -14.19 -27.71
N SER A 241 -48.96 -14.05 -26.84
CA SER A 241 -50.26 -14.72 -26.93
C SER A 241 -50.98 -14.31 -28.21
N ASN A 242 -51.51 -15.30 -28.94
CA ASN A 242 -52.87 -15.20 -29.45
C ASN A 242 -53.48 -16.58 -29.69
N THR A 243 -54.65 -16.75 -29.09
CA THR A 243 -55.82 -17.51 -29.57
C THR A 243 -55.67 -19.00 -29.84
N GLY A 244 -56.37 -19.81 -29.03
CA GLY A 244 -56.44 -21.24 -29.19
C GLY A 244 -57.22 -21.71 -30.41
N LEU A 245 -56.94 -22.95 -30.83
CA LEU A 245 -57.90 -23.98 -31.23
C LEU A 245 -57.11 -25.27 -31.53
N THR A 246 -57.58 -26.39 -30.95
CA THR A 246 -57.59 -27.77 -31.49
C THR A 246 -56.34 -28.43 -32.12
N ARG A 247 -55.96 -29.56 -31.50
CA ARG A 247 -55.91 -30.94 -32.04
C ARG A 247 -54.87 -31.32 -33.12
N GLU A 248 -54.20 -32.46 -32.86
CA GLU A 248 -53.42 -33.33 -33.77
C GLU A 248 -52.17 -32.64 -34.37
N ASP A 249 -51.04 -33.27 -34.67
CA ASP A 249 -50.45 -34.58 -34.44
C ASP A 249 -48.96 -34.39 -34.77
N THR A 250 -48.12 -35.30 -34.28
CA THR A 250 -46.85 -35.78 -34.89
C THR A 250 -46.04 -34.85 -35.82
N GLU A 251 -44.78 -34.61 -35.49
CA GLU A 251 -43.64 -35.31 -36.15
C GLU A 251 -42.29 -34.73 -35.71
N PHE A 252 -41.39 -35.65 -35.36
CA PHE A 252 -39.94 -35.45 -35.44
C PHE A 252 -39.54 -35.28 -36.91
N VAL A 253 -38.50 -34.49 -37.19
CA VAL A 253 -37.26 -34.88 -37.90
C VAL A 253 -36.50 -33.62 -38.39
N GLN A 254 -35.22 -33.57 -37.99
CA GLN A 254 -33.96 -33.10 -38.63
C GLN A 254 -34.03 -32.05 -39.78
N VAL A 255 -33.03 -31.19 -40.01
CA VAL A 255 -31.66 -31.50 -40.45
C VAL A 255 -30.79 -30.24 -40.38
N ASP A 256 -29.51 -30.48 -40.12
CA ASP A 256 -28.33 -29.63 -40.26
C ASP A 256 -28.33 -28.62 -41.43
N LYS A 257 -27.83 -27.41 -41.15
CA LYS A 257 -26.60 -26.87 -41.74
C LYS A 257 -26.06 -25.70 -40.92
#